data_AF-A0A1F5DIN0-F1
#
_entry.id   AF-A0A1F5DIN0-F1
#
_cell.length_a   1.000
_cell.length_b   1.000
_cell.length_c   1.000
_cell.angle_alpha   90.00
_cell.angle_beta   90.00
_cell.angle_gamma   90.00
#
_symmetry.space_group_name_H-M   'P 1'
#
loop_
_entity.id
_entity.type
_entity.pdbx_description
1 polymer ?
#
loop_
_entity_poly.entity_id
_entity_poly.type
_entity_poly.pdbx_seq_one_letter_code
_entity_poly.pdbx_strand_id
1 'polypeptide(L)'
;MLNDGLFLERDQLGVSPLYYGHTENEALCFASEVKALIEFTNDIHEFPPGHRYISNKTESYYKLEKKKPLDVDPDNIASELYKRLEISVSGFVVGHDPIGVWLSGGLDSSTMTSFARPLVRKLHTFSAGFPDAPDLVHARIMAEHIESDHHETIVNLDDLLSALPDVIYHLESFDALLVRSSIANFLVSQDAARHVAAVLSGEGGDELFAGYTYLKSLDLAELDNELIDITGRLHNTALQRVDRSASAHGTVAHVGFLDPKVVDYALQIPAKYKISKNVEEWILRKAMTEKLPKQILNRKKAKFWFGSGIETCLHQYAEAQIDNDEFERFRKLPSGLILHTKEEFMYYRIFRKYFKDINNLSWMGRTKGAPKQ
;
A
#
# COMPACT_ATOMS: atom_id res chain seq x y z
N MET A 1 -9.01 1.21 34.76
CA MET A 1 -8.08 2.20 35.34
C MET A 1 -6.78 2.06 34.57
N LEU A 2 -6.53 2.91 33.60
CA LEU A 2 -5.19 3.06 33.03
C LEU A 2 -4.35 3.65 34.17
N ASN A 3 -3.33 2.93 34.65
CA ASN A 3 -2.31 3.51 35.53
C ASN A 3 -1.71 4.75 34.85
N ASP A 4 -1.22 5.71 35.62
CA ASP A 4 -0.62 7.01 35.21
C ASP A 4 0.64 6.90 34.31
N GLY A 5 0.60 6.07 33.26
CA GLY A 5 1.71 5.79 32.35
C GLY A 5 1.33 5.97 30.89
N LEU A 6 2.36 6.16 30.06
CA LEU A 6 2.22 6.21 28.61
C LEU A 6 1.74 4.86 28.06
N PHE A 7 0.78 4.92 27.14
CA PHE A 7 0.27 3.77 26.39
C PHE A 7 0.44 4.04 24.89
N LEU A 8 1.12 3.14 24.19
CA LEU A 8 1.21 3.13 22.72
C LEU A 8 0.67 1.78 22.22
N GLU A 9 -0.10 1.78 21.15
CA GLU A 9 -0.55 0.55 20.49
C GLU A 9 -0.56 0.79 18.98
N ARG A 10 0.01 -0.15 18.22
CA ARG A 10 -0.03 -0.11 16.75
C ARG A 10 -0.88 -1.28 16.27
N ASP A 11 -1.77 -1.01 15.32
CA ASP A 11 -2.75 -1.96 14.82
C ASP A 11 -2.13 -3.27 14.29
N GLN A 12 -2.98 -4.28 14.08
CA GLN A 12 -2.59 -5.66 13.78
C GLN A 12 -1.62 -5.80 12.61
N LEU A 13 -1.76 -4.95 11.58
CA LEU A 13 -0.99 -5.03 10.34
C LEU A 13 -0.15 -3.78 10.07
N GLY A 14 -0.13 -2.82 10.98
CA GLY A 14 0.61 -1.57 10.84
C GLY A 14 0.06 -0.67 9.75
N VAL A 15 -1.27 -0.68 9.56
CA VAL A 15 -2.00 0.25 8.69
C VAL A 15 -1.69 1.68 9.08
N SER A 16 -1.74 1.98 10.38
CA SER A 16 -1.26 3.25 10.91
C SER A 16 0.23 3.15 11.22
N PRO A 17 1.03 4.12 10.78
CA PRO A 17 2.47 4.14 11.03
C PRO A 17 2.77 4.66 12.43
N LEU A 18 3.76 4.05 13.06
CA LEU A 18 4.27 4.49 14.35
C LEU A 18 5.74 4.15 14.45
N TYR A 19 6.54 5.15 14.80
CA TYR A 19 7.97 5.06 15.03
C TYR A 19 8.27 5.59 16.43
N TYR A 20 9.37 5.10 16.99
CA TYR A 20 9.83 5.53 18.30
C TYR A 20 11.36 5.56 18.35
N GLY A 21 11.88 6.21 19.38
CA GLY A 21 13.30 6.39 19.60
C GLY A 21 13.60 6.98 20.96
N HIS A 22 14.87 7.10 21.30
CA HIS A 22 15.30 7.74 22.55
C HIS A 22 16.19 8.95 22.25
N THR A 23 15.93 10.06 22.93
CA THR A 23 16.84 11.22 22.91
C THR A 23 18.15 10.90 23.64
N GLU A 24 19.16 11.77 23.53
CA GLU A 24 20.43 11.62 24.26
C GLU A 24 20.26 11.54 25.80
N ASN A 25 19.14 12.06 26.33
CA ASN A 25 18.79 11.99 27.75
C ASN A 25 17.89 10.78 28.08
N GLU A 26 17.84 9.77 27.20
CA GLU A 26 17.05 8.54 27.35
C GLU A 26 15.52 8.75 27.42
N ALA A 27 15.04 9.94 27.06
CA ALA A 27 13.59 10.18 26.97
C ALA A 27 13.01 9.53 25.71
N LEU A 28 11.96 8.73 25.89
CA LEU A 28 11.19 8.12 24.80
C LEU A 28 10.48 9.19 23.97
N CYS A 29 10.67 9.17 22.66
CA CYS A 29 9.93 9.95 21.68
C CYS A 29 9.25 9.00 20.69
N PHE A 30 8.11 9.42 20.17
CA PHE A 30 7.35 8.66 19.17
C PHE A 30 6.63 9.61 18.22
N ALA A 31 6.45 9.17 16.98
CA ALA A 31 5.77 9.94 15.95
C ALA A 31 5.19 9.02 14.87
N SER A 32 4.23 9.53 14.11
CA SER A 32 3.70 8.82 12.94
C SER A 32 4.73 8.70 11.82
N GLU A 33 5.63 9.67 11.68
CA GLU A 33 6.58 9.76 10.56
C GLU A 33 7.99 10.03 11.09
N VAL A 34 8.99 9.37 10.50
CA VAL A 34 10.40 9.43 10.90
C VAL A 34 10.96 10.85 10.83
N LYS A 35 10.54 11.65 9.85
CA LYS A 35 10.97 13.05 9.70
C LYS A 35 10.67 13.94 10.90
N ALA A 36 9.74 13.54 11.78
CA ALA A 36 9.51 14.25 13.04
C ALA A 36 10.52 13.86 14.14
N LEU A 37 11.13 12.68 14.06
CA LEU A 37 12.07 12.15 15.05
C LEU A 37 13.53 12.52 14.75
N ILE A 38 13.90 12.67 13.47
CA ILE A 38 15.29 12.92 13.04
C ILE A 38 15.88 14.24 13.55
N GLU A 39 15.04 15.18 13.98
CA GLU A 39 15.49 16.43 14.61
C GLU A 39 15.89 16.25 16.09
N PHE A 40 15.50 15.13 16.71
CA PHE A 40 15.70 14.86 18.13
C PHE A 40 16.56 13.63 18.42
N THR A 41 16.60 12.65 17.51
CA THR A 41 17.40 11.43 17.70
C THR A 41 17.78 10.74 16.39
N ASN A 42 18.89 10.00 16.43
CA ASN A 42 19.29 9.05 15.39
C ASN A 42 18.94 7.58 15.78
N ASP A 43 18.47 7.35 17.01
CA ASP A 43 17.94 6.08 17.49
C ASP A 43 16.48 5.97 17.06
N ILE A 44 16.24 5.44 15.86
CA ILE A 44 14.90 5.39 15.27
C ILE A 44 14.55 3.94 14.96
N HIS A 45 13.40 3.54 15.47
CA HIS A 45 12.84 2.21 15.32
C HIS A 45 11.40 2.29 14.87
N GLU A 46 11.02 1.37 13.99
CA GLU A 46 9.62 1.14 13.70
C GLU A 46 8.96 0.44 14.91
N PHE A 47 7.82 0.97 15.37
CA PHE A 47 7.04 0.31 16.42
C PHE A 47 6.32 -0.89 15.80
N PRO A 48 6.51 -2.13 16.29
CA PRO A 48 6.07 -3.32 15.57
C PRO A 48 4.53 -3.42 15.48
N PRO A 49 3.95 -3.79 14.32
CA PRO A 49 2.52 -4.09 14.19
C PRO A 49 2.04 -5.14 15.20
N GLY A 50 0.81 -5.00 15.69
CA GLY A 50 0.21 -5.97 16.62
C GLY A 50 0.87 -5.99 18.00
N HIS A 51 1.52 -4.87 18.39
CA HIS A 51 2.13 -4.70 19.70
C HIS A 51 1.59 -3.48 20.43
N ARG A 52 1.76 -3.47 21.74
CA ARG A 52 1.52 -2.31 22.60
C ARG A 52 2.65 -2.11 23.59
N TYR A 53 2.85 -0.86 23.97
CA TYR A 53 3.75 -0.42 25.02
C TYR A 53 2.92 -0.01 26.23
N ILE A 54 3.08 -0.73 27.32
CA ILE A 54 2.38 -0.46 28.58
C ILE A 54 3.33 -0.76 29.75
N SER A 55 3.35 0.10 30.76
CA SER A 55 4.19 -0.08 31.96
C SER A 55 5.67 -0.33 31.63
N ASN A 56 6.21 0.44 30.69
CA ASN A 56 7.59 0.36 30.20
C ASN A 56 7.98 -0.99 29.56
N LYS A 57 7.01 -1.73 29.03
CA LYS A 57 7.24 -3.00 28.32
C LYS A 57 6.47 -3.02 27.01
N THR A 58 7.11 -3.57 25.99
CA THR A 58 6.47 -3.88 24.71
C THR A 58 5.97 -5.32 24.75
N GLU A 59 4.69 -5.53 24.45
CA GLU A 59 4.06 -6.85 24.36
C GLU A 59 3.32 -7.03 23.04
N SER A 60 3.39 -8.23 22.47
CA SER A 60 2.58 -8.60 21.30
C SER A 60 1.18 -8.99 21.74
N TYR A 61 0.16 -8.43 21.08
CA TYR A 61 -1.24 -8.82 21.27
C TYR A 61 -1.84 -9.49 20.03
N TYR A 62 -1.16 -9.37 18.89
CA TYR A 62 -1.55 -9.99 17.63
C TYR A 62 -0.31 -10.50 16.90
N LYS A 63 -0.46 -11.67 16.28
CA LYS A 63 0.52 -12.24 15.37
C LYS A 63 -0.20 -12.71 14.11
N LEU A 64 0.29 -12.27 12.96
CA LEU A 64 -0.17 -12.76 11.68
C LEU A 64 0.34 -14.19 11.47
N GLU A 65 -0.58 -15.14 11.37
CA GLU A 65 -0.26 -16.56 11.25
C GLU A 65 -1.35 -17.31 10.48
N LYS A 66 -0.99 -18.48 9.96
CA LYS A 66 -1.94 -19.35 9.25
C LYS A 66 -3.10 -19.74 10.15
N LYS A 67 -4.31 -19.75 9.60
CA LYS A 67 -5.50 -20.25 10.29
C LYS A 67 -5.90 -21.62 9.74
N LYS A 68 -6.72 -22.33 10.51
CA LYS A 68 -7.31 -23.59 10.06
C LYS A 68 -8.19 -23.31 8.82
N PRO A 69 -7.96 -24.00 7.68
CA PRO A 69 -8.78 -23.80 6.51
C PRO A 69 -10.26 -24.16 6.75
N LEU A 70 -11.16 -23.40 6.16
CA LEU A 70 -12.60 -23.67 6.14
C LEU A 70 -12.87 -24.96 5.37
N ASP A 71 -13.77 -25.77 5.90
CA ASP A 71 -14.33 -26.95 5.22
C ASP A 71 -15.76 -26.65 4.77
N VAL A 72 -15.87 -25.71 3.83
CA VAL A 72 -17.14 -25.20 3.28
C VAL A 72 -16.96 -25.05 1.76
N ASP A 73 -18.04 -25.20 1.01
CA ASP A 73 -18.04 -24.99 -0.43
C ASP A 73 -17.71 -23.52 -0.82
N PRO A 74 -17.19 -23.29 -2.04
CA PRO A 74 -16.77 -21.96 -2.46
C PRO A 74 -17.91 -20.96 -2.65
N ASP A 75 -19.16 -21.38 -2.81
CA ASP A 75 -20.31 -20.46 -2.93
C ASP A 75 -20.60 -19.79 -1.59
N ASN A 76 -20.64 -20.58 -0.52
CA ASN A 76 -20.78 -20.08 0.84
C ASN A 76 -19.58 -19.23 1.27
N ILE A 77 -18.35 -19.62 0.89
CA ILE A 77 -17.15 -18.80 1.14
C ILE A 77 -17.26 -17.43 0.46
N ALA A 78 -17.65 -17.41 -0.82
CA ALA A 78 -17.79 -16.17 -1.58
C ALA A 78 -18.89 -15.27 -1.00
N SER A 79 -20.03 -15.83 -0.60
CA SER A 79 -21.14 -15.10 0.01
C SER A 79 -20.76 -14.45 1.34
N GLU A 80 -20.03 -15.17 2.19
CA GLU A 80 -19.56 -14.64 3.47
C GLU A 80 -18.44 -13.60 3.28
N LEU A 81 -17.53 -13.81 2.32
CA LEU A 81 -16.52 -12.82 1.96
C LEU A 81 -17.17 -11.52 1.49
N TYR A 82 -18.17 -11.60 0.61
CA TYR A 82 -18.94 -10.45 0.14
C TYR A 82 -19.51 -9.65 1.32
N LYS A 83 -20.20 -10.31 2.26
CA LYS A 83 -20.81 -9.66 3.43
C LYS A 83 -19.78 -8.95 4.31
N ARG A 84 -18.63 -9.57 4.52
CA ARG A 84 -17.57 -8.99 5.36
C ARG A 84 -16.95 -7.75 4.72
N LEU A 85 -16.72 -7.79 3.40
CA LEU A 85 -16.24 -6.64 2.66
C LEU A 85 -17.27 -5.51 2.63
N GLU A 86 -18.56 -5.83 2.44
CA GLU A 86 -19.66 -4.87 2.51
C GLU A 86 -19.72 -4.17 3.87
N ILE A 87 -19.64 -4.93 4.97
CA ILE A 87 -19.62 -4.38 6.33
C ILE A 87 -18.38 -3.53 6.58
N SER A 88 -17.21 -4.00 6.15
CA SER A 88 -15.94 -3.27 6.28
C SER A 88 -16.01 -1.91 5.59
N VAL A 89 -16.36 -1.90 4.29
CA VAL A 89 -16.48 -0.65 3.51
C VAL A 89 -17.56 0.25 4.10
N SER A 90 -18.69 -0.30 4.54
CA SER A 90 -19.75 0.47 5.17
C SER A 90 -19.25 1.23 6.40
N GLY A 91 -18.44 0.58 7.25
CA GLY A 91 -17.87 1.19 8.44
C GLY A 91 -17.00 2.42 8.15
N PHE A 92 -16.24 2.42 7.04
CA PHE A 92 -15.40 3.55 6.63
C PHE A 92 -16.17 4.67 5.94
N VAL A 93 -17.30 4.37 5.31
CA VAL A 93 -18.12 5.38 4.63
C VAL A 93 -18.98 6.19 5.60
N VAL A 94 -19.33 5.63 6.78
CA VAL A 94 -20.11 6.36 7.78
C VAL A 94 -19.38 7.64 8.20
N GLY A 95 -20.01 8.80 7.96
CA GLY A 95 -19.47 10.11 8.30
C GLY A 95 -18.69 10.80 7.16
N HIS A 96 -18.56 10.15 6.01
CA HIS A 96 -17.87 10.68 4.83
C HIS A 96 -18.79 10.66 3.60
N ASP A 97 -19.55 11.74 3.39
CA ASP A 97 -20.27 12.02 2.13
C ASP A 97 -20.05 13.51 1.74
N PRO A 98 -19.29 13.81 0.68
CA PRO A 98 -18.71 12.85 -0.28
C PRO A 98 -17.48 12.11 0.27
N ILE A 99 -17.23 10.91 -0.28
CA ILE A 99 -16.00 10.12 -0.11
C ILE A 99 -15.39 9.82 -1.48
N GLY A 100 -14.07 9.61 -1.51
CA GLY A 100 -13.35 9.20 -2.72
C GLY A 100 -13.00 7.72 -2.75
N VAL A 101 -12.61 7.24 -3.92
CA VAL A 101 -11.93 5.93 -4.10
C VAL A 101 -10.78 6.11 -5.07
N TRP A 102 -9.59 5.61 -4.73
CA TRP A 102 -8.52 5.46 -5.72
C TRP A 102 -8.84 4.25 -6.62
N LEU A 103 -9.23 4.55 -7.85
CA LEU A 103 -9.77 3.60 -8.82
C LEU A 103 -8.78 3.35 -9.96
N SER A 104 -8.07 2.23 -9.89
CA SER A 104 -7.19 1.75 -10.98
C SER A 104 -7.91 0.92 -12.05
N GLY A 105 -9.20 0.63 -11.86
CA GLY A 105 -9.93 -0.35 -12.67
C GLY A 105 -9.42 -1.78 -12.53
N GLY A 106 -8.67 -2.08 -11.46
CA GLY A 106 -8.36 -3.44 -11.03
C GLY A 106 -9.51 -4.05 -10.22
N LEU A 107 -9.43 -5.35 -9.93
CA LEU A 107 -10.46 -6.07 -9.17
C LEU A 107 -10.69 -5.43 -7.79
N ASP A 108 -9.62 -5.10 -7.08
CA ASP A 108 -9.66 -4.68 -5.67
C ASP A 108 -10.25 -3.28 -5.51
N SER A 109 -9.73 -2.31 -6.26
CA SER A 109 -10.24 -0.93 -6.24
C SER A 109 -11.68 -0.87 -6.75
N SER A 110 -12.03 -1.68 -7.76
CA SER A 110 -13.41 -1.80 -8.24
C SER A 110 -14.32 -2.45 -7.19
N THR A 111 -13.82 -3.41 -6.42
CA THR A 111 -14.56 -4.02 -5.31
C THR A 111 -14.92 -2.96 -4.27
N MET A 112 -13.95 -2.17 -3.79
CA MET A 112 -14.20 -1.06 -2.85
C MET A 112 -15.20 -0.05 -3.41
N THR A 113 -15.03 0.32 -4.68
CA THR A 113 -15.91 1.26 -5.39
C THR A 113 -17.37 0.76 -5.42
N SER A 114 -17.57 -0.53 -5.72
CA SER A 114 -18.91 -1.12 -5.82
C SER A 114 -19.65 -1.15 -4.49
N PHE A 115 -18.94 -1.35 -3.37
CA PHE A 115 -19.54 -1.32 -2.03
C PHE A 115 -19.79 0.11 -1.53
N ALA A 116 -18.91 1.06 -1.88
CA ALA A 116 -19.07 2.45 -1.46
C ALA A 116 -20.22 3.16 -2.18
N ARG A 117 -20.43 2.85 -3.47
CA ARG A 117 -21.39 3.56 -4.31
C ARG A 117 -22.81 3.65 -3.72
N PRO A 118 -23.47 2.56 -3.26
CA PRO A 118 -24.82 2.65 -2.75
C PRO A 118 -24.94 3.39 -1.40
N LEU A 119 -23.82 3.71 -0.75
CA LEU A 119 -23.79 4.28 0.60
C LEU A 119 -23.67 5.81 0.62
N VAL A 120 -23.38 6.44 -0.52
CA VAL A 120 -23.17 7.89 -0.63
C VAL A 120 -24.03 8.51 -1.72
N ARG A 121 -24.38 9.79 -1.52
CA ARG A 121 -25.05 10.57 -2.58
C ARG A 121 -24.11 10.84 -3.73
N LYS A 122 -22.86 11.21 -3.41
CA LYS A 122 -21.83 11.53 -4.38
C LYS A 122 -20.56 10.73 -4.10
N LEU A 123 -20.22 9.84 -5.03
CA LEU A 123 -18.95 9.10 -4.99
C LEU A 123 -17.98 9.73 -5.99
N HIS A 124 -16.83 10.16 -5.50
CA HIS A 124 -15.72 10.55 -6.35
C HIS A 124 -14.79 9.36 -6.59
N THR A 125 -14.31 9.18 -7.81
CA THR A 125 -13.29 8.17 -8.12
C THR A 125 -12.11 8.83 -8.80
N PHE A 126 -10.89 8.45 -8.42
CA PHE A 126 -9.67 9.11 -8.89
C PHE A 126 -8.70 8.09 -9.46
N SER A 127 -8.11 8.39 -10.61
CA SER A 127 -7.07 7.58 -11.25
C SER A 127 -5.91 8.47 -11.69
N ALA A 128 -4.71 7.91 -11.80
CA ALA A 128 -3.54 8.62 -12.33
C ALA A 128 -2.66 7.71 -13.16
N GLY A 129 -2.08 8.27 -14.22
CA GLY A 129 -1.18 7.55 -15.11
C GLY A 129 -0.78 8.36 -16.34
N PHE A 130 0.09 7.78 -17.15
CA PHE A 130 0.42 8.31 -18.47
C PHE A 130 -0.81 8.26 -19.41
N PRO A 131 -0.82 9.07 -20.48
CA PRO A 131 -1.86 9.00 -21.50
C PRO A 131 -2.09 7.55 -21.95
N ASP A 132 -3.37 7.16 -22.01
CA ASP A 132 -3.83 5.83 -22.43
C ASP A 132 -3.32 4.64 -21.59
N ALA A 133 -2.81 4.91 -20.37
CA ALA A 133 -2.39 3.87 -19.46
C ALA A 133 -3.53 2.86 -19.19
N PRO A 134 -3.24 1.55 -19.11
CA PRO A 134 -4.26 0.52 -18.92
C PRO A 134 -5.17 0.75 -17.70
N ASP A 135 -4.65 1.32 -16.61
CA ASP A 135 -5.44 1.62 -15.42
C ASP A 135 -6.49 2.69 -15.67
N LEU A 136 -6.15 3.77 -16.41
CA LEU A 136 -7.10 4.82 -16.77
C LEU A 136 -8.26 4.26 -17.60
N VAL A 137 -7.95 3.43 -18.60
CA VAL A 137 -8.97 2.82 -19.47
C VAL A 137 -9.98 1.99 -18.67
N HIS A 138 -9.51 1.15 -17.73
CA HIS A 138 -10.41 0.33 -16.93
C HIS A 138 -11.08 1.11 -15.79
N ALA A 139 -10.43 2.15 -15.27
CA ALA A 139 -11.02 3.06 -14.30
C ALA A 139 -12.25 3.74 -14.90
N ARG A 140 -12.17 4.23 -16.15
CA ARG A 140 -13.32 4.76 -16.91
C ARG A 140 -14.45 3.75 -17.03
N ILE A 141 -14.16 2.50 -17.43
CA ILE A 141 -15.17 1.44 -17.54
C ILE A 141 -15.91 1.24 -16.21
N MET A 142 -15.16 1.17 -15.11
CA MET A 142 -15.77 0.97 -13.79
C MET A 142 -16.53 2.22 -13.32
N ALA A 143 -16.00 3.41 -13.56
CA ALA A 143 -16.63 4.67 -13.21
C ALA A 143 -17.94 4.91 -13.97
N GLU A 144 -17.99 4.55 -15.25
CA GLU A 144 -19.22 4.57 -16.08
C GLU A 144 -20.24 3.56 -15.55
N HIS A 145 -19.80 2.33 -15.21
CA HIS A 145 -20.68 1.28 -14.69
C HIS A 145 -21.37 1.65 -13.37
N ILE A 146 -20.71 2.42 -12.51
CA ILE A 146 -21.25 2.84 -11.21
C ILE A 146 -21.69 4.30 -11.14
N GLU A 147 -21.57 5.03 -12.25
CA GLU A 147 -21.94 6.45 -12.37
C GLU A 147 -21.29 7.33 -11.27
N SER A 148 -19.97 7.23 -11.10
CA SER A 148 -19.21 8.13 -10.21
C SER A 148 -18.82 9.45 -10.88
N ASP A 149 -18.55 10.47 -10.07
CA ASP A 149 -17.81 11.66 -10.49
C ASP A 149 -16.33 11.27 -10.64
N HIS A 150 -15.90 10.94 -11.86
CA HIS A 150 -14.57 10.39 -12.16
C HIS A 150 -13.55 11.46 -12.54
N HIS A 151 -12.37 11.39 -11.91
CA HIS A 151 -11.26 12.32 -12.08
C HIS A 151 -10.03 11.55 -12.54
N GLU A 152 -9.39 12.03 -13.60
CA GLU A 152 -8.17 11.43 -14.14
C GLU A 152 -7.03 12.44 -14.11
N THR A 153 -5.97 12.09 -13.36
CA THR A 153 -4.72 12.85 -13.35
C THR A 153 -3.78 12.28 -14.40
N ILE A 154 -3.75 12.91 -15.58
CA ILE A 154 -2.82 12.56 -16.65
C ILE A 154 -1.46 13.18 -16.35
N VAL A 155 -0.42 12.36 -16.29
CA VAL A 155 0.95 12.80 -15.92
C VAL A 155 1.94 12.53 -17.05
N ASN A 156 3.04 13.28 -17.06
CA ASN A 156 4.20 13.08 -17.92
C ASN A 156 5.49 12.99 -17.09
N LEU A 157 6.64 12.76 -17.73
CA LEU A 157 7.92 12.60 -17.02
C LEU A 157 8.30 13.84 -16.20
N ASP A 158 8.04 15.05 -16.69
CA ASP A 158 8.38 16.29 -15.96
C ASP A 158 7.54 16.44 -14.70
N ASP A 159 6.26 16.02 -14.73
CA ASP A 159 5.40 15.98 -13.54
C ASP A 159 5.98 15.01 -12.50
N LEU A 160 6.45 13.84 -12.94
CA LEU A 160 7.10 12.86 -12.06
C LEU A 160 8.39 13.42 -11.46
N LEU A 161 9.27 14.00 -12.28
CA LEU A 161 10.53 14.55 -11.79
C LEU A 161 10.32 15.71 -10.80
N SER A 162 9.29 16.52 -11.03
CA SER A 162 8.92 17.65 -10.17
C SER A 162 8.35 17.20 -8.83
N ALA A 163 7.55 16.13 -8.80
CA ALA A 163 6.96 15.59 -7.58
C ALA A 163 7.94 14.74 -6.75
N LEU A 164 9.02 14.24 -7.37
CA LEU A 164 9.93 13.28 -6.75
C LEU A 164 10.54 13.73 -5.40
N PRO A 165 10.95 15.00 -5.20
CA PRO A 165 11.44 15.47 -3.90
C PRO A 165 10.39 15.36 -2.79
N ASP A 166 9.15 15.78 -3.06
CA ASP A 166 8.05 15.71 -2.09
C ASP A 166 7.65 14.26 -1.81
N VAL A 167 7.59 13.42 -2.85
CA VAL A 167 7.32 11.99 -2.70
C VAL A 167 8.36 11.33 -1.79
N ILE A 168 9.65 11.60 -1.98
CA ILE A 168 10.70 10.99 -1.14
C ILE A 168 10.65 11.53 0.29
N TYR A 169 10.36 12.82 0.46
CA TYR A 169 10.20 13.44 1.78
C TYR A 169 9.03 12.82 2.57
N HIS A 170 7.87 12.66 1.94
CA HIS A 170 6.69 12.08 2.59
C HIS A 170 6.78 10.56 2.71
N LEU A 171 7.28 9.86 1.70
CA LEU A 171 7.40 8.40 1.72
C LEU A 171 8.45 7.93 2.73
N GLU A 172 9.48 8.74 3.00
CA GLU A 172 10.60 8.39 3.87
C GLU A 172 11.36 7.15 3.35
N SER A 173 11.40 6.97 2.03
CA SER A 173 12.05 5.82 1.40
C SER A 173 12.67 6.18 0.06
N PHE A 174 13.75 5.48 -0.27
CA PHE A 174 14.40 5.48 -1.57
C PHE A 174 14.30 4.12 -2.29
N ASP A 175 13.47 3.20 -1.80
CA ASP A 175 13.20 1.94 -2.50
C ASP A 175 12.56 2.22 -3.86
N ALA A 176 13.26 1.86 -4.95
CA ALA A 176 12.87 2.30 -6.27
C ALA A 176 11.48 1.80 -6.72
N LEU A 177 11.11 0.56 -6.37
CA LEU A 177 9.79 0.03 -6.73
C LEU A 177 8.69 0.71 -5.93
N LEU A 178 8.94 0.98 -4.65
CA LEU A 178 8.02 1.71 -3.80
C LEU A 178 7.83 3.14 -4.33
N VAL A 179 8.92 3.88 -4.58
CA VAL A 179 8.88 5.25 -5.11
C VAL A 179 8.11 5.33 -6.43
N ARG A 180 8.37 4.42 -7.39
CA ARG A 180 7.62 4.36 -8.66
C ARG A 180 6.11 4.17 -8.44
N SER A 181 5.73 3.35 -7.46
CA SER A 181 4.31 3.17 -7.13
C SER A 181 3.71 4.36 -6.39
N SER A 182 4.52 5.04 -5.57
CA SER A 182 4.08 6.15 -4.74
C SER A 182 3.88 7.44 -5.51
N ILE A 183 4.60 7.68 -6.62
CA ILE A 183 4.52 8.95 -7.32
C ILE A 183 3.15 9.20 -7.98
N ALA A 184 2.60 8.19 -8.66
CA ALA A 184 1.24 8.27 -9.18
C ALA A 184 0.21 8.35 -8.04
N ASN A 185 0.44 7.62 -6.94
CA ASN A 185 -0.45 7.64 -5.79
C ASN A 185 -0.44 9.01 -5.07
N PHE A 186 0.71 9.69 -5.00
CA PHE A 186 0.86 11.03 -4.46
C PHE A 186 0.12 12.05 -5.31
N LEU A 187 0.33 12.01 -6.63
CA LEU A 187 -0.31 12.94 -7.57
C LEU A 187 -1.85 12.78 -7.58
N VAL A 188 -2.36 11.55 -7.57
CA VAL A 188 -3.82 11.32 -7.48
C VAL A 188 -4.37 11.72 -6.11
N SER A 189 -3.59 11.60 -5.04
CA SER A 189 -3.98 12.05 -3.69
C SER A 189 -4.09 13.57 -3.62
N GLN A 190 -3.19 14.30 -4.27
CA GLN A 190 -3.25 15.76 -4.35
C GLN A 190 -4.54 16.23 -5.02
N ASP A 191 -4.97 15.56 -6.09
CA ASP A 191 -6.23 15.88 -6.75
C ASP A 191 -7.44 15.49 -5.89
N ALA A 192 -7.44 14.28 -5.32
CA ALA A 192 -8.50 13.82 -4.43
C ALA A 192 -8.76 14.77 -3.25
N ALA A 193 -7.72 15.35 -2.66
CA ALA A 193 -7.81 16.29 -1.55
C ALA A 193 -8.61 17.57 -1.86
N ARG A 194 -8.79 17.91 -3.14
CA ARG A 194 -9.62 19.05 -3.57
C ARG A 194 -11.12 18.76 -3.47
N HIS A 195 -11.50 17.50 -3.33
CA HIS A 195 -12.88 17.04 -3.45
C HIS A 195 -13.38 16.33 -2.19
N VAL A 196 -12.51 15.59 -1.49
CA VAL A 196 -12.90 14.69 -0.40
C VAL A 196 -11.89 14.73 0.75
N ALA A 197 -12.38 14.48 1.97
CA ALA A 197 -11.54 14.36 3.16
C ALA A 197 -10.97 12.94 3.37
N ALA A 198 -11.59 11.94 2.74
CA ALA A 198 -11.22 10.54 2.87
C ALA A 198 -11.38 9.78 1.55
N VAL A 199 -10.56 8.76 1.36
CA VAL A 199 -10.56 7.88 0.19
C VAL A 199 -10.51 6.41 0.61
N LEU A 200 -11.14 5.53 -0.18
CA LEU A 200 -10.93 4.08 -0.07
C LEU A 200 -9.82 3.62 -1.02
N SER A 201 -9.02 2.67 -0.55
CA SER A 201 -7.99 1.97 -1.33
C SER A 201 -8.27 0.47 -1.38
N GLY A 202 -7.92 -0.15 -2.50
CA GLY A 202 -7.97 -1.61 -2.70
C GLY A 202 -6.77 -2.37 -2.13
N GLU A 203 -5.88 -1.70 -1.38
CA GLU A 203 -4.69 -2.32 -0.81
C GLU A 203 -5.01 -3.53 0.08
N GLY A 204 -4.18 -4.57 0.03
CA GLY A 204 -4.38 -5.81 0.77
C GLY A 204 -5.17 -6.88 0.02
N GLY A 205 -5.83 -6.55 -1.09
CA GLY A 205 -6.51 -7.53 -1.94
C GLY A 205 -5.55 -8.60 -2.49
N ASP A 206 -4.43 -8.16 -3.07
CA ASP A 206 -3.43 -9.05 -3.64
C ASP A 206 -2.82 -10.01 -2.60
N GLU A 207 -2.46 -9.47 -1.43
CA GLU A 207 -1.80 -10.20 -0.35
C GLU A 207 -2.73 -11.21 0.32
N LEU A 208 -4.01 -10.88 0.44
CA LEU A 208 -4.99 -11.77 1.08
C LEU A 208 -5.54 -12.83 0.11
N PHE A 209 -5.70 -12.50 -1.17
CA PHE A 209 -6.40 -13.35 -2.16
C PHE A 209 -5.51 -13.83 -3.32
N ALA A 210 -4.20 -13.65 -3.21
CA ALA A 210 -3.20 -14.13 -4.15
C ALA A 210 -3.27 -13.50 -5.56
N GLY A 211 -3.32 -12.16 -5.64
CA GLY A 211 -3.42 -11.41 -6.89
C GLY A 211 -2.13 -11.27 -7.70
N TYR A 212 -0.96 -11.39 -7.06
CA TYR A 212 0.31 -11.26 -7.76
C TYR A 212 0.57 -12.45 -8.72
N THR A 213 0.97 -12.14 -9.95
CA THR A 213 1.16 -13.14 -11.02
C THR A 213 2.17 -14.25 -10.65
N TYR A 214 3.24 -13.93 -9.90
CA TYR A 214 4.25 -14.92 -9.50
C TYR A 214 3.72 -15.96 -8.52
N LEU A 215 2.60 -15.69 -7.83
CA LEU A 215 2.01 -16.64 -6.90
C LEU A 215 1.44 -17.87 -7.62
N LYS A 216 1.13 -17.74 -8.91
CA LYS A 216 0.64 -18.85 -9.75
C LYS A 216 1.70 -19.91 -10.05
N SER A 217 2.99 -19.59 -9.88
CA SER A 217 4.08 -20.55 -10.04
C SER A 217 4.48 -21.24 -8.74
N LEU A 218 3.88 -20.87 -7.61
CA LEU A 218 4.15 -21.51 -6.33
C LEU A 218 3.31 -22.77 -6.15
N ASP A 219 3.84 -23.72 -5.40
CA ASP A 219 3.07 -24.87 -4.95
C ASP A 219 2.00 -24.42 -3.94
N LEU A 220 0.82 -25.05 -3.97
CA LEU A 220 -0.29 -24.71 -3.07
C LEU A 220 0.10 -24.80 -1.59
N ALA A 221 1.03 -25.69 -1.23
CA ALA A 221 1.53 -25.83 0.15
C ALA A 221 2.39 -24.64 0.60
N GLU A 222 3.01 -23.94 -0.34
CA GLU A 222 3.87 -22.77 -0.10
C GLU A 222 3.06 -21.47 -0.16
N LEU A 223 1.97 -21.45 -0.93
CA LEU A 223 1.15 -20.25 -1.14
C LEU A 223 0.73 -19.60 0.19
N ASP A 224 0.23 -20.37 1.16
CA ASP A 224 -0.17 -19.79 2.46
C ASP A 224 1.00 -19.15 3.22
N ASN A 225 2.22 -19.70 3.13
CA ASN A 225 3.39 -19.07 3.76
C ASN A 225 3.73 -17.75 3.08
N GLU A 226 3.69 -17.76 1.75
CA GLU A 226 4.00 -16.58 0.95
C GLU A 226 2.97 -15.46 1.21
N LEU A 227 1.67 -15.77 1.25
CA LEU A 227 0.61 -14.80 1.54
C LEU A 227 0.79 -14.17 2.93
N ILE A 228 1.16 -14.97 3.93
CA ILE A 228 1.49 -14.46 5.28
C ILE A 228 2.71 -13.52 5.23
N ASP A 229 3.78 -13.90 4.51
CA ASP A 229 4.99 -13.08 4.38
C ASP A 229 4.71 -11.74 3.69
N ILE A 230 3.98 -11.74 2.56
CA ILE A 230 3.71 -10.50 1.82
C ILE A 230 2.70 -9.61 2.56
N THR A 231 1.68 -10.19 3.21
CA THR A 231 0.75 -9.44 4.08
C THR A 231 1.51 -8.81 5.24
N GLY A 232 2.43 -9.56 5.86
CA GLY A 232 3.25 -9.08 6.98
C GLY A 232 4.27 -8.00 6.62
N ARG A 233 4.50 -7.72 5.33
CA ARG A 233 5.39 -6.65 4.83
C ARG A 233 4.64 -5.37 4.44
N LEU A 234 3.31 -5.39 4.43
CA LEU A 234 2.51 -4.27 3.98
C LEU A 234 2.80 -2.97 4.75
N HIS A 235 3.03 -3.06 6.07
CA HIS A 235 3.19 -1.93 6.98
C HIS A 235 4.28 -0.92 6.59
N ASN A 236 5.38 -1.39 5.99
CA ASN A 236 6.51 -0.55 5.57
C ASN A 236 6.75 -0.62 4.05
N THR A 237 5.73 -1.04 3.31
CA THR A 237 5.72 -1.00 1.85
C THR A 237 4.44 -0.34 1.36
N ALA A 238 3.44 -1.11 0.93
CA ALA A 238 2.27 -0.55 0.28
C ALA A 238 1.38 0.28 1.22
N LEU A 239 1.28 -0.07 2.52
CA LEU A 239 0.56 0.75 3.50
C LEU A 239 1.29 2.05 3.82
N GLN A 240 2.63 2.02 3.85
CA GLN A 240 3.42 3.25 3.94
C GLN A 240 3.14 4.15 2.72
N ARG A 241 3.11 3.61 1.50
CA ARG A 241 2.70 4.42 0.32
C ARG A 241 1.31 5.02 0.50
N VAL A 242 0.32 4.20 0.85
CA VAL A 242 -1.09 4.60 0.93
C VAL A 242 -1.27 5.70 1.96
N ASP A 243 -0.74 5.50 3.17
CA ASP A 243 -0.80 6.48 4.26
C ASP A 243 -0.07 7.77 3.89
N ARG A 244 1.19 7.69 3.45
CA ARG A 244 2.01 8.89 3.15
C ARG A 244 1.51 9.70 1.98
N SER A 245 0.91 9.07 0.98
CA SER A 245 0.32 9.80 -0.15
C SER A 245 -0.93 10.56 0.29
N ALA A 246 -1.79 9.95 1.10
CA ALA A 246 -3.01 10.59 1.57
C ALA A 246 -2.71 11.71 2.59
N SER A 247 -1.85 11.41 3.58
CA SER A 247 -1.52 12.32 4.67
C SER A 247 -0.77 13.56 4.19
N ALA A 248 0.06 13.44 3.14
CA ALA A 248 0.75 14.57 2.50
C ALA A 248 -0.20 15.67 2.02
N HIS A 249 -1.45 15.32 1.71
CA HIS A 249 -2.46 16.25 1.21
C HIS A 249 -3.65 16.41 2.16
N GLY A 250 -3.50 15.99 3.43
CA GLY A 250 -4.53 16.17 4.45
C GLY A 250 -5.76 15.29 4.27
N THR A 251 -5.63 14.15 3.58
CA THR A 251 -6.70 13.16 3.43
C THR A 251 -6.41 11.90 4.24
N VAL A 252 -7.45 11.12 4.52
CA VAL A 252 -7.33 9.80 5.17
C VAL A 252 -7.62 8.71 4.15
N ALA A 253 -6.72 7.73 4.02
CA ALA A 253 -6.96 6.54 3.22
C ALA A 253 -7.43 5.37 4.09
N HIS A 254 -8.52 4.72 3.69
CA HIS A 254 -9.05 3.52 4.34
C HIS A 254 -8.81 2.28 3.46
N VAL A 255 -8.45 1.18 4.09
CA VAL A 255 -8.08 -0.09 3.43
C VAL A 255 -9.07 -1.18 3.79
N GLY A 256 -10.17 -1.27 3.04
CA GLY A 256 -11.31 -2.14 3.36
C GLY A 256 -10.97 -3.63 3.47
N PHE A 257 -10.03 -4.11 2.67
CA PHE A 257 -9.55 -5.49 2.74
C PHE A 257 -8.83 -5.84 4.04
N LEU A 258 -8.24 -4.84 4.70
CA LEU A 258 -7.45 -5.03 5.92
C LEU A 258 -8.25 -4.84 7.21
N ASP A 259 -9.57 -4.75 7.12
CA ASP A 259 -10.42 -4.89 8.31
C ASP A 259 -10.12 -6.23 9.00
N PRO A 260 -9.93 -6.26 10.35
CA PRO A 260 -9.56 -7.47 11.07
C PRO A 260 -10.47 -8.67 10.82
N LYS A 261 -11.77 -8.48 10.59
CA LYS A 261 -12.72 -9.56 10.32
C LYS A 261 -12.63 -10.07 8.88
N VAL A 262 -12.21 -9.23 7.94
CA VAL A 262 -11.90 -9.62 6.56
C VAL A 262 -10.58 -10.40 6.54
N VAL A 263 -9.54 -9.89 7.18
CA VAL A 263 -8.23 -10.55 7.29
C VAL A 263 -8.37 -11.92 7.94
N ASP A 264 -9.01 -12.01 9.11
CA ASP A 264 -9.21 -13.28 9.82
C ASP A 264 -9.96 -14.31 8.96
N TYR A 265 -10.96 -13.86 8.20
CA TYR A 265 -11.69 -14.74 7.29
C TYR A 265 -10.85 -15.16 6.09
N ALA A 266 -10.12 -14.24 5.46
CA ALA A 266 -9.27 -14.50 4.31
C ALA A 266 -8.13 -15.49 4.64
N LEU A 267 -7.62 -15.49 5.87
CA LEU A 267 -6.62 -16.46 6.34
C LEU A 267 -7.19 -17.88 6.55
N GLN A 268 -8.51 -18.02 6.67
CA GLN A 268 -9.18 -19.31 6.76
C GLN A 268 -9.62 -19.85 5.39
N ILE A 269 -9.62 -19.03 4.33
CA ILE A 269 -9.98 -19.49 2.98
C ILE A 269 -8.90 -20.45 2.45
N PRO A 270 -9.24 -21.68 2.04
CA PRO A 270 -8.29 -22.61 1.46
C PRO A 270 -7.54 -22.02 0.25
N ALA A 271 -6.21 -22.18 0.21
CA ALA A 271 -5.33 -21.73 -0.87
C ALA A 271 -5.84 -22.06 -2.29
N LYS A 272 -6.44 -23.26 -2.47
CA LYS A 272 -7.05 -23.74 -3.73
C LYS A 272 -8.20 -22.87 -4.28
N TYR A 273 -8.78 -22.01 -3.44
CA TYR A 273 -9.81 -21.05 -3.84
C TYR A 273 -9.26 -19.63 -4.03
N LYS A 274 -8.05 -19.34 -3.55
CA LYS A 274 -7.36 -18.08 -3.85
C LYS A 274 -6.81 -18.09 -5.27
N ILE A 275 -6.17 -19.19 -5.67
CA ILE A 275 -5.79 -19.47 -7.07
C ILE A 275 -6.52 -20.72 -7.53
N SER A 276 -7.40 -20.59 -8.52
CA SER A 276 -8.15 -21.72 -9.08
C SER A 276 -8.17 -21.65 -10.60
N LYS A 277 -7.95 -22.80 -11.26
CA LYS A 277 -7.90 -22.90 -12.74
C LYS A 277 -6.97 -21.84 -13.38
N ASN A 278 -5.83 -21.57 -12.74
CA ASN A 278 -4.85 -20.56 -13.17
C ASN A 278 -5.37 -19.11 -13.18
N VAL A 279 -6.42 -18.83 -12.39
CA VAL A 279 -6.98 -17.50 -12.17
C VAL A 279 -6.63 -17.06 -10.75
N GLU A 280 -5.96 -15.92 -10.65
CA GLU A 280 -5.71 -15.22 -9.38
C GLU A 280 -6.99 -14.65 -8.75
N GLU A 281 -7.00 -14.49 -7.43
CA GLU A 281 -8.11 -13.87 -6.68
C GLU A 281 -9.46 -14.54 -6.97
N TRP A 282 -9.44 -15.85 -7.24
CA TRP A 282 -10.59 -16.53 -7.81
C TRP A 282 -11.82 -16.43 -6.92
N ILE A 283 -11.64 -16.59 -5.59
CA ILE A 283 -12.73 -16.47 -4.63
C ILE A 283 -13.29 -15.05 -4.53
N LEU A 284 -12.45 -14.02 -4.70
CA LEU A 284 -12.86 -12.63 -4.70
C LEU A 284 -13.64 -12.31 -5.99
N ARG A 285 -13.15 -12.75 -7.15
CA ARG A 285 -13.89 -12.66 -8.43
C ARG A 285 -15.25 -13.34 -8.32
N LYS A 286 -15.28 -14.53 -7.69
CA LYS A 286 -16.53 -15.25 -7.43
C LYS A 286 -17.49 -14.42 -6.57
N ALA A 287 -17.02 -13.86 -5.46
CA ALA A 287 -17.81 -12.99 -4.58
C ALA A 287 -18.37 -11.75 -5.29
N MET A 288 -17.66 -11.23 -6.29
CA MET A 288 -18.01 -10.00 -7.00
C MET A 288 -18.68 -10.20 -8.37
N THR A 289 -19.00 -11.44 -8.75
CA THR A 289 -19.49 -11.80 -10.10
C THR A 289 -20.73 -11.00 -10.52
N GLU A 290 -21.66 -10.76 -9.60
CA GLU A 290 -22.93 -10.07 -9.88
C GLU A 290 -22.85 -8.55 -9.72
N LYS A 291 -21.68 -8.00 -9.37
CA LYS A 291 -21.50 -6.57 -9.05
C LYS A 291 -20.60 -5.84 -10.03
N LEU A 292 -19.57 -6.51 -10.52
CA LEU A 292 -18.56 -5.91 -11.38
C LEU A 292 -18.79 -6.28 -12.85
N PRO A 293 -18.49 -5.38 -13.79
CA PRO A 293 -18.61 -5.69 -15.20
C PRO A 293 -17.57 -6.76 -15.61
N LYS A 294 -17.92 -7.59 -16.60
CA LYS A 294 -17.08 -8.72 -17.05
C LYS A 294 -15.66 -8.30 -17.45
N GLN A 295 -15.51 -7.09 -17.99
CA GLN A 295 -14.22 -6.52 -18.38
C GLN A 295 -13.29 -6.38 -17.17
N ILE A 296 -13.82 -6.02 -16.01
CA ILE A 296 -13.06 -5.90 -14.76
C ILE A 296 -12.84 -7.28 -14.15
N LEU A 297 -13.88 -8.12 -14.07
CA LEU A 297 -13.80 -9.47 -13.50
C LEU A 297 -12.84 -10.40 -14.25
N ASN A 298 -12.62 -10.19 -15.55
CA ASN A 298 -11.72 -11.01 -16.36
C ASN A 298 -10.36 -10.34 -16.61
N ARG A 299 -10.14 -9.13 -16.09
CA ARG A 299 -8.86 -8.43 -16.23
C ARG A 299 -7.77 -9.20 -15.49
N LYS A 300 -6.68 -9.51 -16.19
CA LYS A 300 -5.45 -10.05 -15.58
C LYS A 300 -4.79 -8.97 -14.73
N LYS A 301 -4.23 -9.37 -13.58
CA LYS A 301 -3.55 -8.42 -12.69
C LYS A 301 -2.36 -7.72 -13.39
N ALA A 302 -2.24 -6.43 -13.13
CA ALA A 302 -1.06 -5.62 -13.45
C ALA A 302 -0.51 -5.01 -12.15
N LYS A 303 0.83 -4.86 -12.05
CA LYS A 303 1.44 -4.09 -10.94
C LYS A 303 1.10 -2.61 -11.09
N PHE A 304 1.02 -1.86 -9.98
CA PHE A 304 0.57 -0.47 -9.98
C PHE A 304 1.33 0.46 -10.95
N TRP A 305 2.67 0.41 -10.96
CA TRP A 305 3.48 1.23 -11.89
C TRP A 305 3.37 0.77 -13.35
N PHE A 306 3.06 -0.50 -13.60
CA PHE A 306 2.79 -1.00 -14.94
C PHE A 306 1.41 -0.54 -15.43
N GLY A 307 0.40 -0.63 -14.56
CA GLY A 307 -0.96 -0.19 -14.86
C GLY A 307 -1.05 1.31 -15.15
N SER A 308 -0.25 2.13 -14.45
CA SER A 308 -0.14 3.59 -14.66
C SER A 308 0.79 3.99 -15.81
N GLY A 309 1.54 3.06 -16.42
CA GLY A 309 2.47 3.34 -17.53
C GLY A 309 3.82 3.96 -17.14
N ILE A 310 4.13 4.08 -15.84
CA ILE A 310 5.34 4.72 -15.29
C ILE A 310 6.54 3.74 -15.24
N GLU A 311 6.53 2.71 -16.10
CA GLU A 311 7.32 1.49 -15.90
C GLU A 311 8.83 1.72 -15.71
N THR A 312 9.46 2.33 -16.71
CA THR A 312 10.93 2.45 -16.80
C THR A 312 11.39 3.88 -17.06
N CYS A 313 10.50 4.87 -17.15
CA CYS A 313 10.88 6.23 -17.53
C CYS A 313 11.86 6.86 -16.52
N LEU A 314 11.65 6.67 -15.21
CA LEU A 314 12.56 7.15 -14.17
C LEU A 314 13.89 6.39 -14.16
N HIS A 315 13.85 5.08 -14.46
CA HIS A 315 15.06 4.27 -14.64
C HIS A 315 15.90 4.79 -15.82
N GLN A 316 15.28 4.96 -16.98
CA GLN A 316 15.93 5.45 -18.19
C GLN A 316 16.47 6.87 -18.00
N TYR A 317 15.71 7.74 -17.34
CA TYR A 317 16.16 9.07 -16.97
C TYR A 317 17.42 9.01 -16.10
N ALA A 318 17.41 8.21 -15.02
CA ALA A 318 18.56 8.06 -14.15
C ALA A 318 19.78 7.48 -14.87
N GLU A 319 19.59 6.50 -15.75
CA GLU A 319 20.67 5.92 -16.58
C GLU A 319 21.33 6.97 -17.49
N ALA A 320 20.55 7.89 -18.03
CA ALA A 320 21.04 8.96 -18.90
C ALA A 320 21.72 10.10 -18.14
N GLN A 321 21.32 10.37 -16.89
CA GLN A 321 21.81 11.52 -16.11
C GLN A 321 23.00 11.20 -15.19
N ILE A 322 23.17 9.93 -14.80
CA ILE A 322 24.18 9.54 -13.80
C ILE A 322 25.31 8.78 -14.47
N ASP A 323 26.53 9.28 -14.26
CA ASP A 323 27.76 8.67 -14.74
C ASP A 323 28.05 7.34 -14.01
N ASN A 324 28.65 6.38 -14.72
CA ASN A 324 28.95 5.05 -14.17
C ASN A 324 30.03 5.11 -13.08
N ASP A 325 31.07 5.92 -13.26
CA ASP A 325 32.16 6.02 -12.29
C ASP A 325 31.68 6.73 -11.02
N GLU A 326 30.81 7.74 -11.16
CA GLU A 326 30.12 8.36 -10.02
C GLU A 326 29.28 7.32 -9.25
N PHE A 327 28.44 6.55 -9.94
CA PHE A 327 27.58 5.55 -9.31
C PHE A 327 28.38 4.49 -8.56
N GLU A 328 29.39 3.89 -9.19
CA GLU A 328 30.20 2.84 -8.57
C GLU A 328 31.01 3.36 -7.37
N ARG A 329 31.42 4.63 -7.39
CA ARG A 329 32.11 5.26 -6.27
C ARG A 329 31.22 5.49 -5.04
N PHE A 330 29.94 5.78 -5.25
CA PHE A 330 29.03 6.24 -4.17
C PHE A 330 27.84 5.31 -3.88
N ARG A 331 27.73 4.17 -4.56
CA ARG A 331 26.67 3.17 -4.33
C ARG A 331 26.69 2.50 -2.95
N LYS A 332 27.82 2.51 -2.24
CA LYS A 332 27.93 1.95 -0.88
C LYS A 332 27.66 3.04 0.15
N LEU A 333 26.58 2.87 0.92
CA LEU A 333 26.12 3.85 1.89
C LEU A 333 26.83 3.72 3.25
N PRO A 334 26.86 4.78 4.08
CA PRO A 334 27.37 4.71 5.44
C PRO A 334 26.70 3.64 6.32
N SER A 335 25.41 3.37 6.08
CA SER A 335 24.64 2.31 6.74
C SER A 335 25.08 0.88 6.37
N GLY A 336 25.99 0.74 5.39
CA GLY A 336 26.41 -0.54 4.83
C GLY A 336 25.51 -1.05 3.69
N LEU A 337 24.38 -0.40 3.43
CA LEU A 337 23.50 -0.72 2.30
C LEU A 337 24.21 -0.44 0.97
N ILE A 338 24.00 -1.32 -0.01
CA ILE A 338 24.53 -1.18 -1.36
C ILE A 338 23.36 -0.86 -2.30
N LEU A 339 23.45 0.26 -2.99
CA LEU A 339 22.52 0.64 -4.05
C LEU A 339 22.86 -0.14 -5.32
N HIS A 340 21.84 -0.68 -5.99
CA HIS A 340 22.05 -1.58 -7.13
C HIS A 340 21.70 -0.94 -8.48
N THR A 341 21.05 0.23 -8.47
CA THR A 341 20.67 0.94 -9.70
C THR A 341 20.93 2.44 -9.57
N LYS A 342 21.20 3.11 -10.68
CA LYS A 342 21.35 4.58 -10.71
C LYS A 342 20.07 5.30 -10.32
N GLU A 343 18.91 4.71 -10.60
CA GLU A 343 17.62 5.24 -10.17
C GLU A 343 17.51 5.28 -8.65
N GLU A 344 17.86 4.19 -7.98
CA GLU A 344 17.89 4.14 -6.52
C GLU A 344 18.91 5.13 -5.94
N PHE A 345 20.05 5.30 -6.62
CA PHE A 345 21.04 6.31 -6.26
C PHE A 345 20.53 7.74 -6.43
N MET A 346 19.76 8.02 -7.49
CA MET A 346 19.07 9.29 -7.68
C MET A 346 18.10 9.57 -6.52
N TYR A 347 17.29 8.59 -6.14
CA TYR A 347 16.35 8.72 -5.02
C TYR A 347 17.07 8.92 -3.69
N TYR A 348 18.14 8.17 -3.45
CA TYR A 348 18.95 8.32 -2.24
C TYR A 348 19.61 9.70 -2.14
N ARG A 349 20.08 10.28 -3.25
CA ARG A 349 20.61 11.66 -3.28
C ARG A 349 19.57 12.68 -2.85
N ILE A 350 18.30 12.47 -3.18
CA ILE A 350 17.19 13.32 -2.74
C ILE A 350 16.90 13.06 -1.27
N PHE A 351 16.77 11.79 -0.87
CA PHE A 351 16.52 11.36 0.51
C PHE A 351 17.51 11.99 1.50
N ARG A 352 18.82 11.97 1.18
CA ARG A 352 19.86 12.56 2.03
C ARG A 352 19.69 14.06 2.29
N LYS A 353 19.02 14.80 1.39
CA LYS A 353 18.78 16.24 1.59
C LYS A 353 17.83 16.48 2.77
N TYR A 354 16.92 15.55 3.02
CA TYR A 354 15.91 15.65 4.08
C TYR A 354 16.31 14.88 5.33
N PHE A 355 16.84 13.67 5.16
CA PHE A 355 17.07 12.73 6.25
C PHE A 355 18.53 12.64 6.70
N LYS A 356 19.45 13.43 6.11
CA LYS A 356 20.89 13.43 6.42
C LYS A 356 21.49 12.02 6.31
N ASP A 357 22.66 11.79 6.90
CA ASP A 357 23.34 10.49 6.92
C ASP A 357 22.88 9.65 8.11
N ILE A 358 21.64 9.17 8.08
CA ILE A 358 21.14 8.20 9.06
C ILE A 358 21.84 6.85 8.84
N ASN A 359 22.53 6.39 9.89
CA ASN A 359 23.27 5.13 9.85
C ASN A 359 22.35 3.90 9.99
N ASN A 360 21.23 4.03 10.71
CA ASN A 360 20.26 2.95 10.91
C ASN A 360 19.03 3.14 10.00
N LEU A 361 18.92 2.32 8.95
CA LEU A 361 17.78 2.30 8.02
C LEU A 361 16.89 1.08 8.23
N SER A 362 16.98 0.39 9.36
CA SER A 362 16.19 -0.84 9.62
C SER A 362 14.67 -0.59 9.68
N TRP A 363 14.26 0.65 9.95
CA TRP A 363 12.87 1.10 9.93
C TRP A 363 12.31 1.33 8.50
N MET A 364 13.19 1.47 7.51
CA MET A 364 12.79 1.72 6.13
C MET A 364 12.53 0.38 5.44
N GLY A 365 11.26 0.08 5.18
CA GLY A 365 10.87 -1.13 4.48
C GLY A 365 11.42 -1.20 3.06
N ARG A 366 11.50 -2.42 2.53
CA ARG A 366 12.06 -2.71 1.20
C ARG A 366 11.15 -3.66 0.45
N THR A 367 10.73 -3.26 -0.75
CA THR A 367 9.84 -4.06 -1.58
C THR A 367 10.48 -5.41 -1.92
N LYS A 368 9.70 -6.49 -1.83
CA LYS A 368 10.15 -7.82 -2.22
C LYS A 368 10.42 -7.85 -3.73
N GLY A 369 11.63 -8.27 -4.12
CA GLY A 369 12.07 -8.17 -5.50
C GLY A 369 12.52 -6.78 -5.94
N ALA A 370 12.61 -5.80 -5.03
CA ALA A 370 13.50 -4.66 -5.27
C ALA A 370 14.90 -5.19 -5.60
N PRO A 371 15.68 -4.51 -6.45
CA PRO A 371 17.04 -4.93 -6.78
C PRO A 371 17.79 -5.24 -5.47
N LYS A 372 18.00 -6.53 -5.20
CA LYS A 372 18.62 -7.02 -3.97
C LYS A 372 19.56 -8.15 -4.32
N GLN A 373 20.79 -7.95 -3.83
CA GLN A 373 21.85 -8.92 -3.57
C GLN A 373 22.48 -9.57 -4.80
#